data_AF-A0A3D4NL26-F1
#
_entry.id   AF-A0A3D4NL26-F1
#
_cell.length_a   1.000
_cell.length_b   1.000
_cell.length_c   1.000
_cell.angle_alpha   90.00
_cell.angle_beta   90.00
_cell.angle_gamma   90.00
#
_symmetry.space_group_name_H-M   'P 1'
#
loop_
_entity.id
_entity.type
_entity.pdbx_description
1 polymer ?
#
loop_
_entity_poly.entity_id
_entity_poly.type
_entity_poly.pdbx_seq_one_letter_code
_entity_poly.pdbx_strand_id
1 'polypeptide(L)'
;TFYEFSQPLMRQLGFPTLLCHRLITDDTGRVTSYQLRQRDPKRQSVLAFKSLYYRVIAAGDSYNDTTMLGEADAGILFHAPDNVIREFPQFPAVHSFEELKQEFIKASNRALTL
;
A
#
# COMPACT_ATOMS: atom_id res chain seq x y z
N THR A 1 5.13 7.16 -4.54
CA THR A 1 4.16 8.24 -4.84
C THR A 1 4.52 9.53 -4.15
N PHE A 2 4.13 10.66 -4.75
CA PHE A 2 4.27 12.02 -4.21
C PHE A 2 2.91 12.71 -4.09
N TYR A 3 2.70 13.56 -3.08
CA TYR A 3 1.41 14.22 -2.84
C TYR A 3 1.01 15.11 -4.03
N GLU A 4 1.94 15.89 -4.55
CA GLU A 4 1.73 16.89 -5.60
C GLU A 4 1.30 16.23 -6.92
N PHE A 5 1.86 15.06 -7.24
CA PHE A 5 1.47 14.29 -8.42
C PHE A 5 0.17 13.51 -8.25
N SER A 6 -0.11 12.99 -7.05
CA SER A 6 -1.27 12.10 -6.83
C SER A 6 -2.58 12.83 -6.55
N GLN A 7 -2.53 14.13 -6.22
CA GLN A 7 -3.69 14.89 -5.75
C GLN A 7 -4.94 14.75 -6.66
N PRO A 8 -4.85 14.87 -8.00
CA PRO A 8 -6.03 14.74 -8.86
C PRO A 8 -6.65 13.34 -8.83
N LEU A 9 -5.82 12.29 -8.74
CA LEU A 9 -6.30 10.91 -8.63
C LEU A 9 -6.94 10.66 -7.26
N MET A 10 -6.31 11.14 -6.18
CA MET A 10 -6.84 11.01 -4.83
C MET A 10 -8.21 11.67 -4.67
N ARG A 11 -8.47 12.77 -5.39
CA ARG A 11 -9.79 13.41 -5.43
C ARG A 11 -10.87 12.46 -5.93
N GLN A 12 -10.59 11.67 -6.97
CA GLN A 12 -11.54 10.71 -7.53
C GLN A 12 -11.80 9.52 -6.59
N LEU A 13 -10.84 9.20 -5.72
CA LEU A 13 -10.96 8.14 -4.71
C LEU A 13 -11.64 8.61 -3.41
N GLY A 14 -12.05 9.88 -3.30
CA GLY A 14 -12.66 10.44 -2.10
C GLY A 14 -11.64 10.83 -1.01
N PHE A 15 -10.41 11.14 -1.40
CA PHE A 15 -9.30 11.53 -0.51
C PHE A 15 -9.11 10.59 0.70
N PRO A 16 -8.94 9.26 0.50
CA PRO A 16 -8.49 8.41 1.59
C PRO A 16 -7.11 8.87 2.07
N THR A 17 -6.83 8.64 3.36
CA THR A 17 -5.56 9.04 3.97
C THR A 17 -4.39 8.46 3.17
N LEU A 18 -3.55 9.35 2.66
CA LEU A 18 -2.36 8.99 1.90
C LEU A 18 -1.12 9.30 2.71
N LEU A 19 -0.23 8.30 2.86
CA LEU A 19 1.09 8.45 3.49
C LEU A 19 2.18 8.31 2.42
N CYS A 20 2.55 9.41 1.74
CA CYS A 20 3.52 9.37 0.64
C CYS A 20 4.64 10.43 0.77
N HIS A 21 5.42 10.63 -0.29
CA HIS A 21 6.57 11.55 -0.32
C HIS A 21 6.14 12.94 -0.80
N ARG A 22 7.05 13.92 -0.76
CA ARG A 22 6.80 15.25 -1.31
C ARG A 22 7.78 15.58 -2.42
N LEU A 23 7.30 16.32 -3.41
CA LEU A 23 8.16 17.05 -4.34
C LEU A 23 8.57 18.39 -3.72
N ILE A 24 9.72 18.89 -4.14
CA ILE A 24 10.16 20.25 -3.83
C ILE A 24 10.01 21.08 -5.10
N THR A 25 9.33 22.21 -4.99
CA THR A 25 9.12 23.15 -6.09
C THR A 25 9.76 24.49 -5.79
N ASP A 26 10.25 25.17 -6.82
CA ASP A 26 10.65 26.58 -6.72
C ASP A 26 9.43 27.53 -6.76
N ASP A 27 9.70 28.82 -6.65
CA ASP A 27 8.72 29.92 -6.73
C ASP A 27 8.06 30.06 -8.11
N THR A 28 8.69 29.53 -9.15
CA THR A 28 8.13 29.45 -10.51
C THR A 28 7.25 28.23 -10.73
N GLY A 29 7.09 27.37 -9.72
CA GLY A 29 6.29 26.15 -9.76
C GLY A 29 6.97 24.97 -10.45
N ARG A 30 8.29 25.03 -10.71
CA ARG A 30 9.05 23.92 -11.30
C ARG A 30 9.46 22.92 -10.23
N VAL A 31 9.37 21.63 -10.53
CA VAL A 31 9.87 20.56 -9.66
C VAL A 31 11.39 20.57 -9.70
N THR A 32 12.03 20.94 -8.59
CA THR A 32 13.49 21.05 -8.47
C THR A 32 14.12 19.88 -7.73
N SER A 33 13.36 19.20 -6.88
CA SER A 33 13.85 18.02 -6.14
C SER A 33 12.69 17.20 -5.58
N TYR A 34 13.01 16.19 -4.77
CA TYR A 34 12.07 15.38 -4.03
C TYR A 34 12.58 15.12 -2.61
N GLN A 35 11.65 14.90 -1.69
CA GLN A 35 11.93 14.55 -0.30
C GLN A 35 11.29 13.21 0.03
N LEU A 36 12.13 12.20 0.24
CA LEU A 36 11.69 10.94 0.82
C LEU A 36 11.31 11.15 2.28
N ARG A 37 10.17 10.58 2.68
CA ARG A 37 9.61 10.80 4.02
C ARG A 37 10.46 10.15 5.12
N GLN A 38 10.84 8.90 4.89
CA GLN A 38 11.66 8.08 5.78
C GLN A 38 12.08 6.80 5.04
N ARG A 39 13.02 6.04 5.63
CA ARG A 39 13.41 4.71 5.13
C ARG A 39 12.25 3.71 5.34
N ASP A 40 12.06 2.83 4.36
CA ASP A 40 11.04 1.77 4.37
C ASP A 40 9.63 2.25 4.78
N PRO A 41 9.11 3.30 4.12
CA PRO A 41 7.99 4.10 4.62
C PRO A 41 6.68 3.32 4.75
N LYS A 42 6.45 2.32 3.88
CA LYS A 42 5.25 1.49 3.90
C LYS A 42 5.27 0.55 5.12
N ARG A 43 6.38 -0.16 5.33
CA ARG A 43 6.59 -0.99 6.53
C ARG A 43 6.47 -0.19 7.83
N GLN A 44 7.10 0.98 7.89
CA GLN A 44 7.01 1.85 9.07
C GLN A 44 5.57 2.33 9.34
N SER A 45 4.75 2.49 8.30
CA SER A 45 3.34 2.83 8.48
C SER A 45 2.55 1.66 9.09
N VAL A 46 2.82 0.42 8.68
CA VAL A 46 2.23 -0.78 9.31
C VAL A 46 2.61 -0.86 10.78
N LEU A 47 3.89 -0.68 11.12
CA LEU A 47 4.37 -0.65 12.51
C LEU A 47 3.66 0.43 13.35
N ALA A 48 3.43 1.61 12.78
CA ALA A 48 2.71 2.68 13.46
C ALA A 48 1.23 2.35 13.71
N PHE A 49 0.55 1.65 12.81
CA PHE A 49 -0.81 1.17 13.07
C PHE A 49 -0.81 0.06 14.14
N LYS A 50 0.18 -0.84 14.11
CA LYS A 50 0.34 -1.89 15.12
C LYS A 50 0.64 -1.34 16.52
N SER A 51 1.39 -0.25 16.64
CA SER A 51 1.62 0.40 17.94
C SER A 51 0.35 0.99 18.56
N LEU A 52 -0.69 1.19 17.74
CA LEU A 52 -2.04 1.57 18.15
C LEU A 52 -2.98 0.35 18.29
N TYR A 53 -2.43 -0.87 18.34
CA TYR A 53 -3.16 -2.13 18.50
C TYR A 53 -4.11 -2.49 17.34
N TYR A 54 -3.92 -1.91 16.15
CA TYR A 54 -4.64 -2.34 14.96
C TYR A 54 -4.06 -3.63 14.39
N ARG A 55 -4.97 -4.50 13.93
CA ARG A 55 -4.64 -5.57 13.00
C ARG A 55 -4.65 -5.04 11.56
N VAL A 56 -3.58 -5.26 10.81
CA VAL A 56 -3.36 -4.69 9.47
C VAL A 56 -3.45 -5.79 8.40
N ILE A 57 -4.34 -5.59 7.43
CA ILE A 57 -4.37 -6.36 6.17
C ILE A 57 -3.86 -5.41 5.07
N ALA A 58 -2.86 -5.83 4.31
CA ALA A 58 -2.23 -5.01 3.27
C ALA A 58 -2.29 -5.71 1.91
N ALA A 59 -2.46 -4.92 0.85
CA ALA A 59 -2.40 -5.38 -0.53
C ALA A 59 -1.39 -4.53 -1.33
N GLY A 60 -0.64 -5.17 -2.22
CA GLY A 60 0.36 -4.53 -3.08
C GLY A 60 0.64 -5.35 -4.32
N ASP A 61 1.30 -4.74 -5.31
CA ASP A 61 1.48 -5.32 -6.64
C ASP A 61 2.95 -5.58 -7.00
N SER A 62 3.90 -5.08 -6.22
CA SER A 62 5.30 -5.05 -6.65
C SER A 62 6.30 -5.44 -5.56
N TYR A 63 7.57 -5.61 -5.96
CA TYR A 63 8.68 -5.84 -5.02
C TYR A 63 8.79 -4.76 -3.93
N ASN A 64 8.41 -3.51 -4.23
CA ASN A 64 8.52 -2.41 -3.26
C ASN A 64 7.45 -2.47 -2.15
N ASP A 65 6.50 -3.40 -2.25
CA ASP A 65 5.45 -3.64 -1.27
C ASP A 65 5.79 -4.77 -0.31
N THR A 66 6.75 -5.63 -0.63
CA THR A 66 6.95 -6.91 0.08
C THR A 66 7.31 -6.72 1.55
N THR A 67 8.03 -5.65 1.91
CA THR A 67 8.32 -5.30 3.31
C THR A 67 7.06 -4.87 4.06
N MET A 68 6.12 -4.18 3.41
CA MET A 68 4.81 -3.84 3.97
C MET A 68 3.94 -5.09 4.13
N LEU A 69 3.90 -5.94 3.11
CA LEU A 69 3.13 -7.18 3.12
C LEU A 69 3.63 -8.16 4.19
N GLY A 70 4.95 -8.28 4.35
CA GLY A 70 5.57 -9.14 5.36
C GLY A 70 5.44 -8.61 6.79
N GLU A 71 5.28 -7.29 6.98
CA GLU A 71 5.06 -6.69 8.30
C GLU A 71 3.57 -6.68 8.69
N ALA A 72 2.65 -6.70 7.72
CA ALA A 72 1.21 -6.78 7.98
C ALA A 72 0.82 -8.11 8.64
N ASP A 73 -0.36 -8.16 9.27
CA ASP A 73 -0.88 -9.42 9.85
C ASP A 73 -1.43 -10.35 8.76
N ALA A 74 -1.74 -9.79 7.59
CA ALA A 74 -1.97 -10.54 6.35
C ALA A 74 -1.57 -9.65 5.15
N GLY A 75 -0.73 -10.19 4.26
CA GLY A 75 -0.31 -9.55 3.02
C GLY A 75 -0.92 -10.26 1.81
N ILE A 76 -1.41 -9.49 0.83
CA ILE A 76 -2.03 -9.99 -0.40
C ILE A 76 -1.30 -9.38 -1.60
N LEU A 77 -0.96 -10.19 -2.60
CA LEU A 77 -0.47 -9.71 -3.89
C LEU A 77 -1.66 -9.47 -4.83
N PHE A 78 -1.76 -8.27 -5.39
CA PHE A 78 -2.84 -7.89 -6.32
C PHE A 78 -2.26 -7.40 -7.64
N HIS A 79 -2.59 -8.05 -8.75
CA HIS A 79 -1.99 -7.76 -10.06
C HIS A 79 -0.44 -7.80 -10.07
N ALA A 80 0.15 -8.63 -9.22
CA ALA A 80 1.60 -8.73 -9.15
C ALA A 80 2.21 -9.48 -10.35
N PRO A 81 3.43 -9.15 -10.79
CA PRO A 81 4.12 -9.91 -11.82
C PRO A 81 4.52 -11.32 -11.34
N ASP A 82 4.61 -12.27 -12.28
CA ASP A 82 4.92 -13.69 -12.00
C ASP A 82 6.24 -13.92 -11.24
N ASN A 83 7.23 -13.03 -11.40
CA ASN A 83 8.49 -13.13 -10.64
C ASN A 83 8.27 -12.83 -9.15
N VAL A 84 7.50 -11.79 -8.81
CA VAL A 84 7.11 -11.45 -7.44
C VAL A 84 6.32 -12.60 -6.82
N ILE A 85 5.33 -13.13 -7.54
CA ILE A 85 4.48 -14.22 -7.03
C ILE A 85 5.32 -15.45 -6.71
N ARG A 86 6.28 -15.82 -7.57
CA ARG A 86 7.17 -16.96 -7.34
C ARG A 86 8.14 -16.76 -6.18
N GLU A 87 8.62 -15.53 -5.96
CA GLU A 87 9.56 -15.23 -4.87
C GLU A 87 8.87 -15.06 -3.51
N PHE A 88 7.60 -14.66 -3.50
CA PHE A 88 6.82 -14.45 -2.28
C PHE A 88 5.56 -15.33 -2.23
N PRO A 89 5.69 -16.67 -2.30
CA PRO A 89 4.54 -17.60 -2.35
C PRO A 89 3.71 -17.62 -1.06
N GLN A 90 4.20 -17.01 0.02
CA GLN A 90 3.45 -16.86 1.28
C GLN A 90 2.27 -15.88 1.18
N PHE A 91 2.21 -15.03 0.14
CA PHE A 91 1.09 -14.11 -0.07
C PHE A 91 0.12 -14.69 -1.11
N PRO A 92 -1.19 -14.77 -0.84
CA PRO A 92 -2.17 -15.07 -1.89
C PRO A 92 -2.06 -14.01 -2.99
N ALA A 93 -2.00 -14.48 -4.24
CA ALA A 93 -1.92 -13.64 -5.43
C ALA A 93 -3.24 -13.71 -6.21
N VAL A 94 -3.86 -12.54 -6.44
CA VAL A 94 -5.15 -12.43 -7.11
C VAL A 94 -5.14 -11.31 -8.16
N HIS A 95 -6.03 -11.39 -9.15
CA HIS A 95 -5.97 -10.54 -10.34
C HIS A 95 -7.32 -9.90 -10.70
N SER A 96 -8.28 -9.90 -9.77
CA SER A 96 -9.54 -9.18 -9.90
C SER A 96 -9.95 -8.55 -8.58
N PHE A 97 -10.72 -7.45 -8.64
CA PHE A 97 -11.22 -6.80 -7.44
C PHE A 97 -12.16 -7.70 -6.62
N GLU A 98 -12.92 -8.59 -7.26
CA GLU A 98 -13.78 -9.53 -6.54
C GLU A 98 -12.98 -10.54 -5.73
N GLU A 99 -11.94 -11.13 -6.33
CA GLU A 99 -11.01 -12.01 -5.59
C GLU A 99 -10.29 -11.24 -4.48
N LEU A 100 -9.86 -10.00 -4.74
CA LEU A 100 -9.22 -9.16 -3.72
C LEU A 100 -10.16 -8.94 -2.52
N LYS A 101 -11.43 -8.59 -2.74
CA LYS A 101 -12.41 -8.44 -1.65
C LYS A 101 -12.56 -9.75 -0.86
N GLN A 102 -12.59 -10.89 -1.52
CA GLN A 102 -12.66 -12.20 -0.86
C GLN A 102 -11.41 -12.47 0.00
N GLU A 103 -10.20 -12.14 -0.48
CA GLU A 103 -8.99 -12.28 0.32
C GLU A 103 -9.00 -11.36 1.56
N PHE A 104 -9.55 -10.15 1.46
CA PHE A 104 -9.76 -9.29 2.64
C PHE A 104 -10.75 -9.89 3.66
N ILE A 105 -11.83 -10.53 3.20
CA ILE A 105 -12.78 -11.24 4.08
C ILE A 105 -12.10 -12.43 4.75
N LYS A 106 -11.44 -13.30 3.99
CA LYS A 106 -10.71 -14.47 4.51
C LYS A 106 -9.64 -14.07 5.52
N ALA A 107 -8.92 -12.98 5.25
CA ALA A 107 -7.91 -12.46 6.14
C ALA A 107 -8.49 -11.75 7.37
N SER A 108 -9.79 -11.46 7.45
CA SER A 108 -10.39 -10.76 8.60
C SER A 108 -10.61 -11.71 9.78
N ASN A 109 -10.48 -11.18 11.00
CA ASN A 109 -10.92 -11.86 12.22
C ASN A 109 -12.40 -11.59 12.56
N ARG A 110 -13.14 -10.97 11.64
CA ARG A 110 -14.56 -10.62 11.77
C ARG A 110 -15.38 -11.42 10.76
N ALA A 111 -16.64 -11.68 11.08
CA ALA A 111 -17.60 -12.21 10.12
C ALA A 111 -18.08 -11.07 9.20
N LEU A 112 -17.63 -11.08 7.94
CA LEU A 112 -17.96 -10.08 6.93
C LEU A 112 -18.60 -10.75 5.72
N THR A 113 -19.47 -10.02 5.02
CA THR A 113 -20.08 -10.41 3.75
C THR A 113 -19.86 -9.31 2.71
N LEU A 114 -19.95 -9.66 1.41
CA LEU A 114 -19.89 -8.70 0.31
C LEU A 114 -21.22 -7.98 0.10
#